data_AF-A0A1G1C2H0-F1
#
_entry.id   AF-A0A1G1C2H0-F1
#
_cell.length_a   1.000
_cell.length_b   1.000
_cell.length_c   1.000
_cell.angle_alpha   90.00
_cell.angle_beta   90.00
_cell.angle_gamma   90.00
#
_symmetry.space_group_name_H-M   'P 1'
#
loop_
_entity.id
_entity.type
_entity.pdbx_description
1 polymer ?
#
loop_
_entity_poly.entity_id
_entity_poly.type
_entity_poly.pdbx_seq_one_letter_code
_entity_poly.pdbx_strand_id
1 'polypeptide(L)'
;MSDKKLLKEKLNNCFLDLQRSAVSFYLNPDGETHQIFLQHAQKILREIKDKKSQGFSVRISQLVKETSHLPQNKSERVKVADKILTLGCLVKQ
;
A
#
# COMPACT_ATOMS: atom_id res chain seq x y z
N MET A 1 26.06 -3.42 7.36
CA MET A 1 25.08 -3.55 6.27
C MET A 1 25.00 -2.21 5.55
N SER A 2 25.03 -2.13 4.22
CA SER A 2 25.02 -0.82 3.53
C SER A 2 23.64 -0.18 3.55
N ASP A 3 23.57 1.14 3.66
CA ASP A 3 22.30 1.90 3.68
C ASP A 3 21.44 1.63 2.44
N LYS A 4 22.08 1.42 1.29
CA LYS A 4 21.41 1.04 0.04
C LYS A 4 20.70 -0.32 0.13
N LYS A 5 21.30 -1.30 0.83
CA LYS A 5 20.69 -2.62 1.03
C LYS A 5 19.47 -2.51 1.94
N LEU A 6 19.59 -1.78 3.05
CA LEU A 6 18.49 -1.55 3.98
C LEU A 6 17.31 -0.81 3.31
N LEU A 7 17.60 0.21 2.50
CA LEU A 7 16.57 0.91 1.73
C LEU A 7 15.82 -0.03 0.76
N LYS A 8 16.56 -0.86 0.03
CA LYS A 8 15.98 -1.85 -0.89
C LYS A 8 15.08 -2.84 -0.16
N GLU A 9 15.48 -3.32 1.01
CA GLU A 9 14.67 -4.21 1.84
C GLU A 9 13.38 -3.53 2.31
N LYS A 10 13.47 -2.28 2.79
CA LYS A 10 12.29 -1.50 3.17
C LYS A 10 11.30 -1.33 2.01
N LEU A 11 11.78 -0.91 0.84
CA LEU A 11 10.92 -0.74 -0.34
C LEU A 11 10.29 -2.08 -0.79
N ASN A 12 11.03 -3.19 -0.70
CA ASN A 12 10.50 -4.51 -1.01
C ASN A 12 9.41 -4.94 -0.02
N ASN A 13 9.59 -4.67 1.28
CA ASN A 13 8.56 -4.94 2.28
C ASN A 13 7.30 -4.09 2.02
N CYS A 14 7.46 -2.80 1.72
CA CYS A 14 6.35 -1.93 1.33
C CYS A 14 5.61 -2.45 0.09
N PHE A 15 6.34 -2.93 -0.92
CA PHE A 15 5.75 -3.57 -2.09
C PHE A 15 4.91 -4.80 -1.71
N LEU A 16 5.46 -5.72 -0.90
CA LEU A 16 4.76 -6.93 -0.47
C LEU A 16 3.51 -6.63 0.34
N ASP A 17 3.54 -5.62 1.22
CA ASP A 17 2.37 -5.20 1.98
C ASP A 17 1.27 -4.66 1.06
N LEU A 18 1.63 -3.85 0.05
CA LEU A 18 0.65 -3.36 -0.94
C LEU A 18 0.04 -4.53 -1.74
N GLN A 19 0.82 -5.54 -2.13
CA GLN A 19 0.27 -6.74 -2.78
C GLN A 19 -0.72 -7.49 -1.88
N ARG A 20 -0.36 -7.70 -0.61
CA ARG A 20 -1.22 -8.39 0.37
C ARG A 20 -2.47 -7.59 0.71
N SER A 21 -2.35 -6.26 0.78
CA SER A 21 -3.48 -5.37 0.98
C SER A 21 -4.49 -5.48 -0.17
N ALA A 22 -4.02 -5.42 -1.42
CA ALA A 22 -4.89 -5.53 -2.59
C ALA A 22 -5.66 -6.87 -2.63
N VAL A 23 -4.97 -7.98 -2.36
CA VAL A 23 -5.58 -9.32 -2.32
C VAL A 23 -6.60 -9.43 -1.18
N SER A 24 -6.24 -9.02 0.04
CA SER A 24 -7.13 -9.10 1.19
C SER A 24 -8.36 -8.20 1.04
N PHE A 25 -8.19 -6.98 0.50
CA PHE A 25 -9.31 -6.07 0.22
C PHE A 25 -10.25 -6.64 -0.86
N TYR A 26 -9.70 -7.23 -1.93
CA TYR A 26 -10.52 -7.82 -2.99
C TYR A 26 -11.33 -9.03 -2.49
N LEU A 27 -10.72 -9.89 -1.67
CA LEU A 27 -11.35 -11.10 -1.15
C LEU A 27 -12.32 -10.82 0.01
N ASN A 28 -11.94 -9.93 0.93
CA ASN A 28 -12.70 -9.60 2.13
C ASN A 28 -12.58 -8.09 2.42
N PRO A 29 -13.36 -7.23 1.73
CA PRO A 29 -13.31 -5.77 1.91
C PRO A 29 -13.81 -5.33 3.28
N ASP A 30 -14.64 -6.13 3.94
CA ASP A 30 -15.21 -5.81 5.26
C ASP A 30 -14.24 -6.13 6.41
N GLY A 31 -13.22 -6.95 6.16
CA GLY A 31 -12.21 -7.29 7.15
C GLY A 31 -11.10 -6.25 7.26
N GLU A 32 -10.40 -6.18 8.40
CA GLU A 32 -9.41 -5.11 8.65
C GLU A 32 -8.00 -5.40 8.11
N THR A 33 -7.74 -6.63 7.63
CA THR A 33 -6.40 -7.08 7.23
C THR A 33 -5.76 -6.18 6.18
N HIS A 34 -6.53 -5.69 5.21
CA HIS A 34 -6.02 -4.81 4.17
C HIS A 34 -5.55 -3.46 4.72
N GLN A 35 -6.20 -2.96 5.78
CA GLN A 35 -5.84 -1.71 6.45
C GLN A 35 -4.53 -1.86 7.22
N ILE A 36 -4.32 -2.99 7.90
CA ILE A 36 -3.08 -3.29 8.62
C ILE A 36 -1.88 -3.21 7.65
N PHE A 37 -2.01 -3.83 6.48
CA PHE A 37 -0.96 -3.77 5.46
C PHE A 37 -0.74 -2.36 4.90
N LEU A 38 -1.80 -1.59 4.62
CA LEU A 38 -1.67 -0.20 4.17
C LEU A 38 -0.96 0.68 5.21
N GLN A 39 -1.34 0.55 6.48
CA GLN A 39 -0.74 1.30 7.57
C GLN A 39 0.74 0.95 7.75
N HIS A 40 1.09 -0.34 7.65
CA HIS A 40 2.49 -0.77 7.73
C HIS A 40 3.31 -0.26 6.53
N ALA A 41 2.80 -0.38 5.30
CA ALA A 41 3.44 0.18 4.10
C ALA A 41 3.66 1.70 4.23
N GLN A 42 2.67 2.43 4.77
CA GLN A 42 2.79 3.86 5.02
C GLN A 42 3.89 4.18 6.03
N LYS A 43 3.97 3.42 7.12
CA LYS A 43 5.00 3.59 8.16
C LYS A 43 6.40 3.44 7.55
N ILE A 44 6.62 2.40 6.73
CA ILE A 44 7.90 2.19 6.03
C ILE A 44 8.28 3.41 5.19
N LEU A 45 7.35 3.93 4.38
CA LEU A 45 7.61 5.10 3.52
C LEU A 45 7.93 6.36 4.32
N ARG A 46 7.27 6.57 5.47
CA ARG A 46 7.57 7.69 6.39
C ARG A 46 8.96 7.58 7.02
N GLU A 47 9.45 6.37 7.27
CA GLU A 47 10.79 6.14 7.82
C GLU A 47 11.91 6.42 6.82
N ILE A 48 11.67 6.26 5.51
CA ILE A 48 12.67 6.50 4.46
C ILE A 48 12.97 8.01 4.31
N LYS A 49 12.01 8.88 4.60
CA LYS A 49 12.13 10.35 4.66
C LYS A 49 12.60 11.06 3.36
N ASP A 50 12.56 10.40 2.21
CA ASP A 50 12.80 11.06 0.91
C ASP A 50 11.51 11.64 0.30
N LYS A 51 11.65 12.58 -0.66
CA LYS A 51 10.51 13.26 -1.32
C LYS A 51 9.59 12.30 -2.10
N LYS A 52 10.16 11.29 -2.76
CA LYS A 52 9.41 10.28 -3.53
C LYS A 52 8.57 9.42 -2.58
N SER A 53 9.18 8.91 -1.51
CA SER A 53 8.55 8.13 -0.45
C SER A 53 7.45 8.91 0.28
N GLN A 54 7.64 10.21 0.52
CA GLN A 54 6.59 11.09 1.05
C GLN A 54 5.39 11.17 0.10
N GLY A 55 5.61 11.33 -1.20
CA GLY A 55 4.54 11.34 -2.20
C GLY A 55 3.72 10.05 -2.20
N PHE A 56 4.38 8.89 -2.07
CA PHE A 56 3.71 7.61 -1.95
C PHE A 56 2.94 7.45 -0.63
N SER A 57 3.49 7.92 0.49
CA SER A 57 2.81 7.91 1.80
C SER A 57 1.48 8.71 1.79
N VAL A 58 1.44 9.82 1.04
CA VAL A 58 0.20 10.59 0.84
C VAL A 58 -0.82 9.77 0.04
N ARG A 59 -0.40 9.11 -1.05
CA ARG A 59 -1.27 8.23 -1.83
C ARG A 59 -1.81 7.05 -1.02
N ILE A 60 -0.99 6.43 -0.15
CA ILE A 60 -1.48 5.40 0.77
C ILE A 60 -2.54 5.96 1.73
N SER A 61 -2.39 7.19 2.21
CA SER A 61 -3.42 7.81 3.07
C SER A 61 -4.77 7.94 2.37
N GLN A 62 -4.73 8.25 1.07
CA GLN A 62 -5.94 8.31 0.24
C GLN A 62 -6.55 6.91 0.07
N LEU A 63 -5.72 5.90 -0.21
CA LEU A 63 -6.16 4.52 -0.31
C LEU A 63 -6.78 3.98 0.98
N VAL A 64 -6.20 4.29 2.15
CA VAL A 64 -6.79 3.93 3.45
C VAL A 64 -8.22 4.47 3.56
N LYS A 65 -8.42 5.75 3.22
CA LYS A 65 -9.77 6.34 3.20
C LYS A 65 -10.67 5.65 2.19
N GLU A 66 -10.20 5.40 0.97
CA GLU A 66 -10.99 4.70 -0.05
C GLU A 66 -11.41 3.30 0.42
N THR A 67 -10.51 2.54 1.06
CA THR A 67 -10.81 1.18 1.55
C THR A 67 -11.69 1.16 2.80
N SER A 68 -11.71 2.24 3.59
CA SER A 68 -12.63 2.37 4.74
C SER A 68 -14.08 2.60 4.30
N HIS A 69 -14.32 3.07 3.08
CA HIS A 69 -15.66 3.14 2.52
C HIS A 69 -15.92 1.82 1.80
N LEU A 70 -16.87 1.02 2.30
CA LEU A 70 -17.17 -0.28 1.71
C LEU A 70 -17.66 -0.10 0.25
N PRO A 71 -16.90 -0.56 -0.75
CA PRO A 71 -17.33 -0.48 -2.14
C PRO A 71 -18.61 -1.29 -2.33
N GLN A 72 -19.61 -0.69 -2.98
CA GLN A 72 -20.95 -1.27 -3.10
C GLN A 72 -21.00 -2.42 -4.11
N ASN A 73 -20.03 -2.48 -5.01
CA ASN A 73 -19.99 -3.48 -6.07
C ASN A 73 -18.58 -4.00 -6.37
N LYS A 74 -18.54 -5.13 -7.09
CA LYS A 74 -17.29 -5.79 -7.48
C LYS A 74 -16.39 -4.91 -8.34
N SER A 75 -16.95 -4.05 -9.21
CA SER A 75 -16.15 -3.18 -10.09
C SER A 75 -15.35 -2.15 -9.28
N GLU A 76 -15.96 -1.54 -8.28
CA GLU A 76 -15.29 -0.62 -7.36
C GLU A 76 -14.18 -1.31 -6.57
N ARG A 77 -14.42 -2.53 -6.08
CA ARG A 77 -13.38 -3.34 -5.42
C ARG A 77 -12.17 -3.55 -6.30
N VAL A 78 -12.39 -3.93 -7.57
CA VAL A 78 -11.33 -4.15 -8.54
C VAL A 78 -10.54 -2.85 -8.77
N LYS A 79 -11.22 -1.71 -8.94
CA LYS A 79 -10.55 -0.43 -9.16
C LYS A 79 -9.66 -0.02 -8.00
N VAL A 80 -10.13 -0.17 -6.76
CA VAL A 80 -9.32 0.18 -5.58
C VAL A 80 -8.15 -0.80 -5.42
N ALA A 81 -8.39 -2.11 -5.58
CA ALA A 81 -7.32 -3.10 -5.54
C ALA A 81 -6.25 -2.82 -6.61
N ASP A 82 -6.65 -2.46 -7.83
CA ASP A 82 -5.72 -2.11 -8.92
C ASP A 82 -4.91 -0.85 -8.62
N LYS A 83 -5.50 0.17 -8.00
CA LYS A 83 -4.76 1.35 -7.51
C LYS A 83 -3.69 0.96 -6.48
N ILE A 84 -4.02 0.05 -5.54
CA ILE A 84 -3.08 -0.44 -4.53
C ILE A 84 -1.92 -1.18 -5.21
N LEU A 85 -2.22 -2.08 -6.16
CA LEU A 85 -1.21 -2.83 -6.92
C LEU A 85 -0.29 -1.92 -7.73
N THR A 86 -0.88 -0.96 -8.45
CA THR A 86 -0.17 0.04 -9.25
C THR A 86 0.79 0.84 -8.37
N LEU A 87 0.35 1.27 -7.19
CA LEU A 87 1.22 1.98 -6.25
C LEU A 87 2.39 1.09 -5.79
N GLY A 88 2.13 -0.20 -5.54
CA GLY A 88 3.18 -1.18 -5.22
C GLY A 88 4.25 -1.26 -6.31
N CYS A 89 3.84 -1.36 -7.57
CA CYS A 89 4.77 -1.38 -8.70
C CYS A 89 5.63 -0.11 -8.77
N LEU A 90 5.04 1.07 -8.52
CA LEU A 90 5.76 2.35 -8.53
C LEU A 90 6.75 2.51 -7.37
N VAL A 91 6.45 1.93 -6.20
CA VAL A 91 7.35 1.94 -5.03
C VAL A 91 8.60 1.11 -5.28
N LYS A 92 8.48 0.01 -6.03
CA LYS A 92 9.58 -0.93 -6.30
C LYS A 92 10.58 -0.44 -7.36
N GLN A 93 10.17 0.50 -8.22
CA GLN A 93 11.02 1.13 -9.25
C GLN A 93 12.00 2.13 -8.64
#